data_AF-A0A3D2KMJ4-F1
#
_entry.id   AF-A0A3D2KMJ4-F1
#
_cell.length_a   1.000
_cell.length_b   1.000
_cell.length_c   1.000
_cell.angle_alpha   90.00
_cell.angle_beta   90.00
_cell.angle_gamma   90.00
#
_symmetry.space_group_name_H-M   'P 1'
#
loop_
_entity.id
_entity.type
_entity.pdbx_description
1 polymer ?
#
loop_
_entity_poly.entity_id
_entity_poly.type
_entity_poly.pdbx_seq_one_letter_code
_entity_poly.pdbx_strand_id
1 'polypeptide(L)'
;MGDLVNVISSKLLPDVEFGLPTGRPPSPRESIRRAHEEWLAAKNYFETVSDPDLVDHAIYLLGAAERKYMYLLKRAKTEGVDSPTF
;
A
#
# COMPACT_ATOMS: atom_id res chain seq x y z
N MET A 1 3.29 -39.75 -17.06
CA MET A 1 3.25 -39.90 -15.59
C MET A 1 3.94 -38.67 -15.00
N GLY A 2 3.26 -37.51 -14.97
CA GLY A 2 3.92 -36.23 -14.65
C GLY A 2 3.04 -35.01 -14.39
N ASP A 3 1.72 -35.15 -14.24
CA ASP A 3 0.80 -33.98 -14.28
C ASP A 3 -0.11 -33.84 -13.06
N LEU A 4 0.38 -34.19 -11.87
CA LEU A 4 -0.38 -33.96 -10.63
C LEU A 4 0.32 -33.08 -9.59
N VAL A 5 1.65 -32.97 -9.66
CA VAL A 5 2.41 -32.17 -8.70
C VAL A 5 2.22 -30.67 -8.93
N ASN A 6 2.03 -30.23 -10.18
CA ASN A 6 1.82 -28.81 -10.52
C ASN A 6 0.42 -28.27 -10.18
N VAL A 7 -0.61 -29.13 -10.15
CA VAL A 7 -1.99 -28.72 -9.86
C VAL A 7 -2.21 -28.46 -8.36
N ILE A 8 -1.43 -29.11 -7.50
CA ILE A 8 -1.52 -28.93 -6.05
C ILE A 8 -0.74 -27.67 -5.62
N SER A 9 0.34 -27.31 -6.33
CA SER A 9 1.10 -26.09 -6.02
C SER A 9 0.34 -24.80 -6.29
N SER A 10 -0.62 -24.79 -7.21
CA SER A 10 -1.47 -23.63 -7.53
C SER A 10 -2.73 -23.53 -6.65
N LYS A 11 -2.93 -24.47 -5.71
CA LYS A 11 -4.10 -24.54 -4.84
C LYS A 11 -3.82 -24.41 -3.34
N LEU A 12 -2.56 -24.28 -2.92
CA LEU A 12 -2.20 -24.34 -1.50
C LEU A 12 -1.83 -22.99 -0.86
N LEU A 13 -1.98 -21.84 -1.53
CA LEU A 13 -1.91 -20.55 -0.85
C LEU A 13 -2.90 -19.59 -1.49
N PRO A 14 -3.94 -19.12 -0.76
CA PRO A 14 -4.69 -17.96 -1.21
C PRO A 14 -3.75 -16.74 -1.24
N ASP A 15 -3.88 -15.91 -2.27
CA ASP A 15 -3.34 -14.55 -2.27
C ASP A 15 -3.98 -13.79 -1.11
N VAL A 16 -3.34 -13.81 0.06
CA VAL A 16 -3.86 -13.15 1.25
C VAL A 16 -3.68 -11.63 1.10
N GLU A 17 -4.76 -10.98 0.68
CA GLU A 17 -5.13 -9.60 1.04
C GLU A 17 -4.91 -9.38 2.54
N PHE A 18 -4.54 -8.16 2.94
CA PHE A 18 -4.47 -7.73 4.35
C PHE A 18 -3.20 -8.10 5.15
N GLY A 19 -2.06 -7.55 4.72
CA GLY A 19 -1.08 -6.93 5.61
C GLY A 19 -0.59 -7.71 6.85
N LEU A 20 0.10 -8.84 6.66
CA LEU A 20 1.35 -9.29 7.35
C LEU A 20 1.60 -10.81 7.09
N PRO A 21 2.83 -11.29 7.32
CA PRO A 21 3.92 -11.39 6.36
C PRO A 21 3.82 -12.66 5.49
N THR A 22 3.84 -12.50 4.16
CA THR A 22 4.79 -13.36 3.43
C THR A 22 6.14 -12.99 4.03
N GLY A 23 6.99 -13.94 4.43
CA GLY A 23 8.25 -13.64 5.16
C GLY A 23 9.24 -12.71 4.43
N ARG A 24 8.85 -12.12 3.31
CA ARG A 24 9.57 -11.12 2.53
C ARG A 24 8.98 -9.72 2.77
N PRO A 25 9.82 -8.70 3.07
CA PRO A 25 9.36 -7.32 3.12
C PRO A 25 8.75 -6.87 1.78
N PRO A 26 7.77 -5.95 1.77
CA PRO A 26 7.16 -5.46 0.54
C PRO A 26 8.21 -4.87 -0.39
N SER A 27 8.04 -5.07 -1.70
CA SER A 27 8.89 -4.43 -2.69
C SER A 27 8.74 -2.90 -2.60
N PRO A 28 9.72 -2.12 -3.11
CA PRO A 28 9.57 -0.67 -3.16
C PRO A 28 8.31 -0.21 -3.93
N ARG A 29 7.97 -0.88 -5.05
CA ARG A 29 6.74 -0.59 -5.83
C ARG A 29 5.48 -0.86 -5.01
N GLU A 30 5.45 -1.99 -4.32
CA GLU A 30 4.33 -2.37 -3.45
C GLU A 30 4.16 -1.38 -2.28
N SER A 31 5.27 -0.94 -1.70
CA SER A 31 5.27 0.08 -0.65
C SER A 31 4.72 1.42 -1.14
N ILE A 32 5.07 1.82 -2.37
CA ILE A 32 4.54 3.04 -3.01
C ILE A 32 3.04 2.90 -3.27
N ARG A 33 2.58 1.78 -3.84
CA ARG A 33 1.17 1.50 -4.10
C ARG A 33 0.35 1.60 -2.82
N ARG A 34 0.79 0.93 -1.76
CA ARG A 34 0.12 0.97 -0.46
C ARG A 34 0.08 2.38 0.15
N ALA A 35 1.18 3.13 0.04
CA ALA A 35 1.21 4.51 0.52
C ALA A 35 0.27 5.44 -0.29
N HIS A 36 0.12 5.18 -1.59
CA HIS A 36 -0.85 5.88 -2.43
C HIS A 36 -2.30 5.57 -2.01
N GLU A 37 -2.62 4.30 -1.76
CA GLU A 37 -3.93 3.87 -1.27
C GLU A 37 -4.25 4.46 0.11
N GLU A 38 -3.29 4.45 1.02
CA GLU A 38 -3.40 5.10 2.34
C GLU A 38 -3.67 6.61 2.19
N TRP A 39 -3.00 7.28 1.26
CA TRP A 39 -3.22 8.71 1.00
C TRP A 39 -4.61 8.99 0.45
N LEU A 40 -5.09 8.19 -0.51
CA LEU A 40 -6.47 8.31 -1.03
C LEU A 40 -7.52 8.05 0.06
N ALA A 41 -7.30 7.05 0.92
CA ALA A 41 -8.18 6.78 2.05
C ALA A 41 -8.20 7.95 3.05
N ALA A 42 -7.04 8.52 3.38
CA ALA A 42 -6.94 9.68 4.26
C ALA A 42 -7.61 10.92 3.65
N LYS A 43 -7.50 11.13 2.33
CA LYS A 43 -8.20 12.20 1.60
C LYS A 43 -9.71 12.04 1.70
N ASN A 44 -10.23 10.85 1.43
CA ASN A 44 -11.65 10.55 1.56
C ASN A 44 -12.15 10.73 3.01
N TYR A 45 -11.36 10.31 4.00
CA TYR A 45 -11.69 10.53 5.42
C TYR A 45 -11.77 12.03 5.76
N PHE A 46 -10.79 12.83 5.32
CA PHE A 46 -10.82 14.28 5.50
C PHE A 46 -12.00 14.95 4.81
N GLU A 47 -12.41 14.48 3.62
CA GLU A 47 -13.56 15.02 2.89
C GLU A 47 -14.92 14.63 3.52
N THR A 48 -14.97 13.57 4.31
CA THR A 48 -16.22 13.01 4.88
C THR A 48 -16.40 13.25 6.37
N VAL A 49 -15.33 13.62 7.08
CA VAL A 49 -15.40 13.92 8.52
C VAL A 49 -16.28 15.15 8.75
N SER A 50 -17.27 15.01 9.63
CA SER A 50 -18.19 16.08 10.02
C SER A 50 -18.15 16.37 11.51
N ASP A 51 -17.54 15.49 12.30
CA ASP A 51 -17.31 15.67 13.72
C ASP A 51 -16.17 16.70 13.94
N PRO A 52 -16.44 17.86 14.55
CA PRO A 52 -15.44 18.89 14.81
C PRO A 52 -14.22 18.38 15.60
N ASP A 53 -14.42 17.43 16.52
CA ASP A 53 -13.34 16.88 17.36
C ASP A 53 -12.39 15.96 16.57
N LEU A 54 -12.80 15.53 15.38
CA LEU A 54 -12.03 14.63 14.51
C LEU A 54 -11.38 15.35 13.32
N VAL A 55 -11.67 16.64 13.10
CA VAL A 55 -11.13 17.41 11.95
C VAL A 55 -9.61 17.50 12.03
N ASP A 56 -9.06 17.85 13.20
CA ASP A 56 -7.60 17.95 13.39
C ASP A 56 -6.90 16.61 13.15
N HIS A 57 -7.52 15.52 13.62
CA HIS A 57 -7.04 14.17 13.35
C HIS A 57 -7.03 13.87 11.85
N ALA A 58 -8.09 14.23 11.12
CA ALA A 58 -8.18 14.03 9.68
C ALA A 58 -7.12 14.83 8.91
N ILE A 59 -6.87 16.09 9.29
CA ILE A 59 -5.80 16.93 8.74
C ILE A 59 -4.43 16.28 8.95
N TYR A 60 -4.17 15.83 10.18
CA TYR A 60 -2.91 15.17 10.51
C TYR A 60 -2.69 13.90 9.69
N LEU A 61 -3.72 13.04 9.61
CA LEU A 61 -3.66 11.78 8.87
C LEU A 61 -3.40 12.01 7.39
N LEU A 62 -4.11 12.96 6.77
CA LEU A 62 -3.91 13.34 5.37
C LEU A 62 -2.47 13.79 5.11
N GLY A 63 -1.95 14.70 5.93
CA GLY A 63 -0.59 15.20 5.79
C GLY A 63 0.48 14.14 6.03
N ALA A 64 0.26 13.22 6.98
CA ALA A 64 1.17 12.12 7.26
C ALA A 64 1.24 11.13 6.08
N ALA A 65 0.08 10.74 5.53
CA ALA A 65 -0.01 9.82 4.40
C ALA A 65 0.60 10.42 3.12
N GLU A 66 0.32 11.70 2.83
CA GLU A 66 0.92 12.42 1.71
C GLU A 66 2.45 12.45 1.81
N ARG A 67 2.99 12.84 2.97
CA ARG A 67 4.44 12.89 3.19
C ARG A 67 5.10 11.53 3.03
N LYS A 68 4.47 10.46 3.53
CA LYS A 68 4.95 9.07 3.37
C LYS A 68 5.02 8.68 1.89
N TYR A 69 3.95 8.92 1.14
CA TYR A 69 3.89 8.62 -0.30
C TYR A 69 4.98 9.39 -1.07
N MET A 70 5.10 10.69 -0.84
CA MET A 70 6.11 11.54 -1.51
C MET A 70 7.54 11.12 -1.17
N TYR A 71 7.81 10.74 0.08
CA TYR A 71 9.10 10.21 0.48
C TYR A 71 9.45 8.93 -0.28
N LEU A 72 8.52 7.97 -0.37
CA LEU A 72 8.74 6.70 -1.06
C LEU A 72 8.95 6.89 -2.56
N LEU A 73 8.23 7.81 -3.21
CA LEU A 73 8.47 8.18 -4.61
C LEU A 73 9.87 8.76 -4.83
N LYS A 74 10.31 9.67 -3.96
CA LYS A 74 11.67 10.24 -4.03
C LYS A 74 12.72 9.15 -3.88
N ARG A 75 12.53 8.25 -2.92
CA ARG A 75 13.44 7.13 -2.64
C ARG A 75 13.52 6.16 -3.83
N ALA A 76 12.39 5.77 -4.42
CA ALA A 76 12.37 4.89 -5.58
C ALA A 76 13.11 5.48 -6.79
N LYS A 77 12.96 6.80 -7.03
CA LYS A 77 13.73 7.49 -8.08
C LYS A 77 15.24 7.43 -7.83
N THR A 78 15.68 7.63 -6.58
CA THR A 78 17.11 7.52 -6.21
C THR A 78 17.63 6.10 -6.37
N GLU A 79 16.80 5.09 -6.11
CA GLU A 79 17.16 3.67 -6.19
C GLU A 79 16.99 3.08 -7.61
N GLY A 80 16.60 3.89 -8.60
CA GLY A 80 16.39 3.43 -9.99
C GLY A 80 15.18 2.50 -10.17
N VAL A 81 14.23 2.53 -9.24
CA VAL A 81 12.99 1.76 -9.33
C VAL A 81 11.94 2.62 -10.03
N ASP A 82 11.39 2.13 -11.15
CA ASP A 82 10.31 2.86 -11.83
C ASP A 82 9.13 3.08 -10.88
N SER A 83 8.59 4.31 -10.93
CA SER A 83 7.35 4.62 -10.27
C SER A 83 6.21 3.79 -10.86
N PRO A 84 5.33 3.20 -10.03
CA PRO A 84 4.13 2.54 -10.54
C PRO A 84 3.27 3.52 -11.35
N THR A 85 2.76 3.05 -12.49
CA THR A 85 1.71 3.72 -13.26
C THR A 85 0.37 3.22 -12.73
N PHE A 86 -0.51 4.14 -12.33
CA PHE A 86 -1.83 3.85 -11.78
C PHE A 86 -2.92 4.30 -12.75
#